data_AF-A0A150X776-F1
#
_entry.id   AF-A0A150X776-F1
#
_cell.length_a   1.000
_cell.length_b   1.000
_cell.length_c   1.000
_cell.angle_alpha   90.00
_cell.angle_beta   90.00
_cell.angle_gamma   90.00
#
_symmetry.space_group_name_H-M   'P 1'
#
loop_
_entity.id
_entity.type
_entity.pdbx_description
1 polymer ?
#
loop_
_entity_poly.entity_id
_entity_poly.type
_entity_poly.pdbx_seq_one_letter_code
_entity_poly.pdbx_strand_id
1 'polypeptide(L)'
;MLVIFPLLLVPLYQFYRVLRSYMRYNNAKLYGYKIGHTALVEDKLTFTSNRSGNVNRVVTTRGTINVNTLLYDKLSVGDKVILFAPKQGKRYLSLITLDKEEFHLG
;
A
#
# COMPACT_ATOMS: atom_id res chain seq x y z
N MET A 1 5.96 -42.08 -35.07
CA MET A 1 6.14 -41.43 -33.75
C MET A 1 5.80 -39.95 -33.87
N LEU A 2 4.54 -39.54 -33.66
CA LEU A 2 4.13 -38.15 -33.90
C LEU A 2 2.87 -37.75 -33.12
N VAL A 3 2.80 -38.09 -31.82
CA VAL A 3 1.68 -37.65 -30.95
C VAL A 3 2.15 -37.07 -29.60
N ILE A 4 3.47 -36.98 -29.37
CA ILE A 4 4.01 -36.47 -28.10
C ILE A 4 3.93 -34.94 -28.03
N PHE A 5 4.01 -34.28 -29.18
CA PHE A 5 4.25 -32.83 -29.28
C PHE A 5 3.06 -31.93 -28.86
N PRO A 6 1.77 -32.27 -29.10
CA PRO A 6 0.66 -31.52 -28.50
C PRO A 6 0.26 -32.05 -27.11
N LEU A 7 0.48 -33.34 -26.83
CA LEU A 7 -0.05 -33.99 -25.63
C LEU A 7 0.67 -33.56 -24.34
N LEU A 8 1.97 -33.21 -24.41
CA LEU A 8 2.73 -32.69 -23.27
C LEU A 8 2.69 -31.17 -23.15
N LEU A 9 2.52 -30.46 -24.26
CA LEU A 9 2.55 -29.00 -24.30
C LEU A 9 1.29 -28.40 -23.66
N VAL A 10 0.13 -29.04 -23.88
CA VAL A 10 -1.15 -28.65 -23.26
C VAL A 10 -1.12 -28.76 -21.72
N PRO A 11 -0.78 -29.90 -21.09
CA PRO A 11 -0.72 -29.99 -19.64
C PRO A 11 0.39 -29.12 -19.04
N LEU A 12 1.52 -28.93 -19.73
CA LEU A 12 2.57 -28.02 -19.28
C LEU A 12 2.08 -26.56 -19.25
N TYR A 13 1.37 -26.13 -20.30
CA TYR A 13 0.76 -24.80 -20.34
C TYR A 13 -0.32 -24.63 -19.26
N GLN A 14 -1.16 -25.64 -19.05
CA GLN A 14 -2.16 -25.61 -17.97
C GLN A 14 -1.51 -25.54 -16.59
N PHE A 15 -0.46 -26.32 -16.35
CA PHE A 15 0.31 -26.28 -15.11
C PHE A 15 0.94 -24.90 -14.87
N TYR A 16 1.58 -24.32 -15.89
CA TYR A 16 2.12 -22.97 -15.81
C TYR A 16 1.03 -21.92 -15.50
N ARG A 17 -0.14 -22.05 -16.12
CA ARG A 17 -1.29 -21.16 -15.87
C ARG A 17 -1.77 -21.25 -14.42
N VAL A 18 -1.89 -22.46 -13.88
CA VAL A 18 -2.29 -22.70 -12.49
C VAL A 18 -1.24 -22.18 -11.53
N LEU A 19 0.05 -22.46 -11.77
CA LEU A 19 1.15 -21.96 -10.94
C LEU A 19 1.17 -20.43 -10.89
N ARG A 20 1.00 -19.77 -12.04
CA ARG A 20 0.90 -18.31 -12.11
C ARG A 20 -0.30 -17.77 -11.34
N SER A 21 -1.45 -18.45 -11.40
CA SER A 21 -2.64 -18.09 -10.63
C SER A 21 -2.40 -18.24 -9.12
N TYR A 22 -1.80 -19.35 -8.71
CA TYR A 22 -1.44 -19.62 -7.32
C TYR A 22 -0.47 -18.58 -6.75
N MET A 23 0.58 -18.22 -7.50
CA MET A 23 1.49 -17.15 -7.10
C MET A 23 0.76 -15.81 -6.95
N ARG A 24 -0.14 -15.46 -7.89
CA ARG A 24 -0.95 -14.23 -7.77
C ARG A 24 -1.86 -14.26 -6.55
N TYR A 25 -2.53 -15.39 -6.27
CA TYR A 25 -3.38 -15.54 -5.10
C TYR A 25 -2.57 -15.36 -3.81
N ASN A 26 -1.38 -15.97 -3.73
CA ASN A 26 -0.54 -15.85 -2.55
C ASN A 26 -0.04 -14.41 -2.36
N ASN A 27 0.35 -13.74 -3.45
CA ASN A 27 0.71 -12.32 -3.40
C ASN A 27 -0.50 -11.46 -3.00
N ALA A 28 -1.68 -11.67 -3.57
CA ALA A 28 -2.90 -10.94 -3.21
C ALA A 28 -3.27 -11.13 -1.74
N LYS A 29 -3.12 -12.35 -1.22
CA LYS A 29 -3.29 -12.66 0.20
C LYS A 29 -2.30 -11.87 1.07
N LEU A 30 -1.04 -11.78 0.65
CA LEU A 30 -0.01 -10.97 1.33
C LEU A 30 -0.30 -9.48 1.26
N TYR A 31 -0.84 -8.97 0.15
CA TYR A 31 -1.30 -7.59 0.02
C TYR A 31 -2.46 -7.26 0.97
N GLY A 32 -3.33 -8.22 1.27
CA GLY A 32 -4.44 -8.04 2.22
C GLY A 32 -4.00 -7.90 3.68
N TYR A 33 -2.82 -8.40 4.04
CA TYR A 33 -2.29 -8.22 5.40
C TYR A 33 -1.67 -6.83 5.56
N LYS A 34 -2.33 -5.98 6.35
CA LYS A 34 -1.82 -4.70 6.81
C LYS A 34 -0.81 -4.90 7.94
N ILE A 35 0.37 -4.31 7.81
CA ILE A 35 1.39 -4.26 8.88
C ILE A 35 1.44 -2.82 9.40
N GLY A 36 1.29 -2.67 10.71
CA GLY A 36 1.38 -1.39 11.40
C GLY A 36 2.83 -1.03 11.72
N HIS A 37 3.23 0.19 11.37
CA HIS A 37 4.50 0.79 11.71
C HIS A 37 4.26 2.04 12.53
N THR A 38 4.81 2.08 13.74
CA THR A 38 4.81 3.29 14.56
C THR A 38 5.71 4.34 13.92
N ALA A 39 5.16 5.53 13.71
CA ALA A 39 5.85 6.69 13.17
C ALA A 39 5.52 7.93 14.00
N LEU A 40 6.36 8.95 13.89
CA LEU A 40 6.13 10.26 14.51
C LEU A 40 5.98 11.29 13.40
N VAL A 41 5.06 12.23 13.56
CA VAL A 41 4.86 13.34 12.63
C VAL A 41 5.96 14.38 12.85
N GLU A 42 6.84 14.54 11.86
CA GLU A 42 7.98 15.45 11.93
C GLU A 42 7.64 16.82 11.37
N ASP A 43 6.89 16.86 10.26
CA ASP A 43 6.60 18.12 9.56
C ASP A 43 5.31 18.03 8.75
N LYS A 44 4.77 19.19 8.39
CA LYS A 44 3.55 19.36 7.61
C LYS A 44 3.79 20.32 6.46
N LEU A 45 3.49 19.87 5.25
CA LEU A 45 3.74 20.61 4.02
C LEU A 45 2.49 20.65 3.16
N THR A 46 2.13 21.83 2.68
CA THR A 46 1.08 22.01 1.68
C THR A 46 1.73 22.31 0.33
N PHE A 47 1.46 21.47 -0.67
CA PHE A 47 2.00 21.63 -2.01
C PHE A 47 0.88 22.00 -2.99
N THR A 48 0.94 23.22 -3.51
CA THR A 48 0.00 23.72 -4.52
C THR A 48 0.68 23.78 -5.88
N SER A 49 0.11 23.11 -6.88
CA SER A 49 0.59 23.19 -8.27
C SER A 49 -0.56 23.33 -9.25
N ASN A 50 -0.38 24.19 -10.26
CA ASN A 50 -1.36 24.36 -11.34
C ASN A 50 -1.69 23.08 -12.11
N ARG A 51 -0.78 22.08 -12.11
CA ARG A 51 -0.98 20.80 -12.82
C ARG A 51 -1.56 19.69 -11.94
N SER A 52 -1.32 19.73 -10.64
CA SER A 52 -1.64 18.64 -9.68
C SER A 52 -2.69 19.02 -8.65
N GLY A 53 -3.18 20.27 -8.64
CA GLY A 53 -4.06 20.78 -7.60
C GLY A 53 -3.32 21.05 -6.28
N ASN A 54 -4.11 21.15 -5.19
CA ASN A 54 -3.60 21.28 -3.82
C ASN A 54 -3.45 19.90 -3.18
N VAL A 55 -2.25 19.57 -2.71
CA VAL A 55 -1.93 18.31 -2.04
C VAL A 55 -1.33 18.61 -0.68
N ASN A 56 -1.98 18.09 0.37
CA ASN A 56 -1.45 18.15 1.73
C ASN A 56 -0.56 16.94 1.99
N ARG A 57 0.61 17.19 2.57
CA ARG A 57 1.63 16.19 2.87
C ARG A 57 2.01 16.26 4.34
N VAL A 58 2.16 15.08 4.94
CA VAL A 58 2.69 14.94 6.29
C VAL A 58 3.99 14.15 6.19
N VAL A 59 5.06 14.73 6.70
CA VAL A 59 6.36 14.07 6.82
C VAL A 59 6.37 13.32 8.14
N THR A 60 6.62 12.02 8.06
CA THR A 60 6.78 11.17 9.23
C THR A 60 8.19 10.60 9.25
N THR A 61 8.64 10.10 10.40
CA THR A 61 9.93 9.39 10.56
C THR A 61 10.12 8.23 9.58
N ARG A 62 9.02 7.72 9.00
CA ARG A 62 8.98 6.58 8.07
C ARG A 62 8.80 7.00 6.61
N GLY A 63 8.70 8.31 6.33
CA GLY A 63 8.53 8.88 5.00
C GLY A 63 7.37 9.87 4.89
N THR A 64 7.18 10.41 3.69
CA THR A 64 6.12 11.38 3.40
C THR A 64 4.85 10.70 2.93
N ILE A 65 3.72 11.08 3.54
CA ILE A 65 2.38 10.63 3.15
C ILE A 65 1.57 11.81 2.61
N ASN A 66 0.83 11.58 1.53
CA ASN A 66 -0.21 12.51 1.09
C ASN A 66 -1.46 12.26 1.93
N VAL A 67 -2.08 13.31 2.42
CA VAL A 67 -3.22 13.23 3.33
C VAL A 67 -4.34 14.13 2.85
N ASN A 68 -5.59 13.79 3.20
CA ASN A 68 -6.72 14.68 2.98
C ASN A 68 -6.68 15.85 4.00
N THR A 69 -7.32 16.97 3.68
CA THR A 69 -7.40 18.18 4.51
C THR A 69 -7.90 17.89 5.92
N LEU A 70 -8.93 17.05 6.07
CA LEU A 70 -9.45 16.66 7.39
C LEU A 70 -8.40 15.99 8.28
N LEU A 71 -7.55 15.14 7.70
CA LEU A 71 -6.49 14.46 8.44
C LEU A 71 -5.33 15.41 8.73
N TYR A 72 -5.02 16.28 7.77
CA TYR A 72 -3.98 17.29 7.90
C TYR A 72 -4.25 18.26 9.05
N ASP A 73 -5.52 18.66 9.23
CA ASP A 73 -5.95 19.57 10.29
C ASP A 73 -5.96 18.89 11.66
N LYS A 74 -6.29 17.58 11.71
CA LYS A 74 -6.32 16.80 12.95
C LYS A 74 -4.94 16.44 13.50
N LEU A 75 -3.99 16.11 12.63
CA LEU A 75 -2.64 15.71 13.06
C LEU A 75 -1.89 16.92 13.65
N SER A 76 -0.94 16.72 14.55
CA SER A 76 -0.01 17.75 15.03
C SER A 76 1.44 17.29 14.88
N VAL A 77 2.36 18.24 14.73
CA VAL A 77 3.80 17.91 14.72
C VAL A 77 4.18 17.39 16.11
N GLY A 78 4.86 16.25 16.18
CA GLY A 78 5.16 15.54 17.41
C GLY A 78 4.20 14.37 17.71
N ASP A 79 3.08 14.25 17.00
CA ASP A 79 2.12 13.17 17.25
C ASP A 79 2.67 11.80 16.88
N LYS A 80 2.35 10.80 17.70
CA LYS A 80 2.61 9.39 17.41
C LYS A 80 1.46 8.81 16.62
N VAL A 81 1.77 8.21 15.49
CA VAL A 81 0.80 7.61 14.57
C VAL A 81 1.23 6.20 14.20
N ILE A 82 0.27 5.36 13.83
CA ILE A 82 0.54 4.02 13.30
C ILE A 82 0.19 4.01 11.82
N LEU A 83 1.20 3.86 10.98
CA LEU A 83 1.05 3.74 9.53
C LEU A 83 0.88 2.29 9.12
N PHE A 84 -0.17 1.99 8.37
CA PHE A 84 -0.42 0.66 7.84
C PHE A 84 0.05 0.58 6.40
N ALA A 85 1.00 -0.31 6.13
CA ALA A 85 1.40 -0.68 4.78
C ALA A 85 0.99 -2.14 4.50
N PRO A 86 0.72 -2.49 3.24
CA PRO A 86 0.57 -3.89 2.87
C PRO A 86 1.91 -4.60 3.06
N LYS A 87 1.89 -5.87 3.50
CA LYS A 87 3.12 -6.66 3.69
C LYS A 87 4.01 -6.70 2.45
N GLN A 88 3.42 -6.62 1.26
CA GLN A 88 4.12 -6.42 0.01
C GLN A 88 3.64 -5.11 -0.62
N GLY A 89 4.35 -4.00 -0.39
CA GLY A 89 4.09 -2.73 -1.08
C GLY A 89 4.76 -1.55 -0.39
N LYS A 90 5.08 -0.51 -1.17
CA LYS A 90 5.81 0.67 -0.69
C LYS A 90 4.90 1.82 -0.24
N ARG A 91 3.58 1.70 -0.44
CA ARG A 91 2.62 2.78 -0.14
C ARG A 91 1.84 2.45 1.13
N TYR A 92 1.75 3.44 2.01
CA TYR A 92 0.88 3.39 3.18
C TYR A 92 -0.58 3.49 2.73
N LEU A 93 -1.43 2.64 3.28
CA LEU A 93 -2.87 2.51 2.95
C LEU A 93 -3.74 3.23 3.96
N SER A 94 -3.35 3.23 5.24
CA SER A 94 -4.08 3.91 6.29
C SER A 94 -3.16 4.38 7.41
N LEU A 95 -3.67 5.32 8.20
CA LEU A 95 -3.05 5.86 9.39
C LEU A 95 -4.03 5.74 10.55
N ILE A 96 -3.54 5.30 11.71
CA ILE A 96 -4.28 5.35 12.98
C ILE A 96 -3.65 6.40 13.89
N THR A 97 -4.48 7.30 14.41
CA THR A 97 -4.11 8.25 15.46
C THR A 97 -4.17 7.60 16.84
N LEU A 98 -3.62 8.27 17.86
CA LEU A 98 -3.69 7.81 19.26
C LEU A 98 -5.14 7.60 19.74
N ASP A 99 -6.09 8.34 19.16
CA ASP A 99 -7.53 8.23 19.43
C ASP A 99 -8.19 6.99 18.80
N LYS A 100 -7.39 6.09 18.19
CA LYS A 100 -7.83 4.87 17.49
C LYS A 100 -8.73 5.13 16.28
N GLU A 101 -8.73 6.34 15.75
CA GLU A 101 -9.42 6.65 14.48
C GLU A 101 -8.54 6.17 13.31
N GLU A 102 -9.06 5.25 12.48
CA GLU A 102 -8.40 4.82 11.25
C GLU A 102 -8.82 5.70 10.08
N PHE A 103 -7.83 6.27 9.39
CA PHE A 103 -8.03 7.07 8.20
C PHE A 103 -7.37 6.41 7.01
N HIS A 104 -8.11 6.25 5.92
CA HIS A 104 -7.59 5.72 4.67
C HIS A 104 -6.89 6.82 3.86
N LEU A 105 -5.69 6.51 3.36
CA LEU A 105 -4.92 7.38 2.49
C LEU A 105 -5.35 7.07 1.04
N GLY A 106 -5.94 8.06 0.38
CA GLY A 106 -6.44 7.98 -1.01
C GLY A 106 -5.44 8.50 -2.02
#